data_AF-A0A955FHH0-F1
#
_entry.id   AF-A0A955FHH0-F1
#
_cell.length_a   1.000
_cell.length_b   1.000
_cell.length_c   1.000
_cell.angle_alpha   90.00
_cell.angle_beta   90.00
_cell.angle_gamma   90.00
#
_symmetry.space_group_name_H-M   'P 1'
#
loop_
_entity.id
_entity.type
_entity.pdbx_description
1 polymer ?
#
loop_
_entity_poly.entity_id
_entity_poly.type
_entity_poly.pdbx_seq_one_letter_code
_entity_poly.pdbx_strand_id
1 'polypeptide(L)'
;MLYIALACLIVTVLIILILSVYRHSQFTRVEGINPTSFRYIPNIRFERIRNMVKHHIKITEPTILITGINDESPSQVPYYHELLDNPNLIAWFAHHNDITHPKMHYLPLGVNYQRLFLFFGLFVSPDTATWGKPAKPTTQERELYGIRDSLPPLAQRPLKAYTTAGIKLTSSSRTDKYRFSRRDMVLALRNKSFVDMEQQPVTRTESWRKHGNYSFILSPIGRGLDCYRTWEALILGCIPVVQSSPLDPVYNDLPVVIIQDWNEVTPENMLRWKKQILSRPWNMEKLKMSYWRKIMQT
;
A
#
# COMPACT_ATOMS: atom_id res chain seq x y z
N MET A 1 10.19 -17.79 5.72
CA MET A 1 9.07 -16.94 5.25
C MET A 1 9.49 -15.48 5.43
N LEU A 2 9.76 -14.75 4.34
CA LEU A 2 10.27 -13.37 4.34
C LEU A 2 9.28 -12.47 3.59
N TYR A 3 8.77 -11.40 4.20
CA TYR A 3 7.92 -10.38 3.58
C TYR A 3 8.71 -9.07 3.41
N ILE A 4 8.31 -8.22 2.45
CA ILE A 4 9.23 -7.31 1.74
C ILE A 4 9.47 -5.97 2.44
N ALA A 5 10.73 -5.54 2.35
CA ALA A 5 11.16 -4.15 2.38
C ALA A 5 11.87 -3.78 1.07
N LEU A 6 11.29 -2.85 0.30
CA LEU A 6 11.91 -2.06 -0.78
C LEU A 6 10.94 -0.88 -0.97
N ALA A 7 11.28 0.41 -0.88
CA ALA A 7 12.50 1.08 -1.26
C ALA A 7 12.56 2.52 -0.70
N CYS A 8 13.78 3.07 -0.56
CA CYS A 8 14.07 4.50 -0.74
C CYS A 8 15.58 4.70 -0.99
N LEU A 9 15.92 5.09 -2.22
CA LEU A 9 17.04 5.93 -2.67
C LEU A 9 18.41 5.94 -1.92
N ILE A 10 19.02 4.76 -1.71
CA ILE A 10 20.44 4.49 -2.07
C ILE A 10 20.48 3.28 -3.04
N VAL A 11 19.36 3.00 -3.70
CA VAL A 11 19.05 1.64 -4.14
C VAL A 11 19.47 1.32 -5.59
N THR A 12 20.00 2.27 -6.35
CA THR A 12 20.68 1.94 -7.62
C THR A 12 22.03 1.23 -7.36
N VAL A 13 22.71 1.59 -6.27
CA VAL A 13 23.93 0.91 -5.80
C VAL A 13 23.59 -0.21 -4.81
N LEU A 14 22.51 -0.05 -4.02
CA LEU A 14 22.11 -1.05 -3.04
C LEU A 14 21.23 -2.20 -3.56
N ILE A 15 20.58 -2.15 -4.73
CA ILE A 15 20.02 -3.38 -5.34
C ILE A 15 21.14 -4.24 -5.93
N ILE A 16 22.20 -3.63 -6.46
CA ILE A 16 23.42 -4.35 -6.84
C ILE A 16 24.07 -4.99 -5.60
N LEU A 17 24.07 -4.30 -4.45
CA LEU A 17 24.53 -4.86 -3.17
C LEU A 17 23.51 -5.79 -2.48
N ILE A 18 22.20 -5.64 -2.63
CA ILE A 18 21.21 -6.58 -2.09
C ILE A 18 21.19 -7.86 -2.94
N LEU A 19 21.46 -7.78 -4.24
CA LEU A 19 21.67 -8.96 -5.06
C LEU A 19 23.10 -9.56 -4.89
N SER A 20 24.11 -8.77 -4.48
CA SER A 20 25.45 -9.31 -4.16
C SER A 20 25.60 -9.81 -2.71
N VAL A 21 24.88 -9.26 -1.74
CA VAL A 21 24.87 -9.70 -0.33
C VAL A 21 24.10 -11.00 -0.14
N TYR A 22 23.19 -11.36 -1.06
CA TYR A 22 22.60 -12.70 -1.10
C TYR A 22 23.52 -13.80 -1.67
N ARG A 23 24.81 -13.52 -1.93
CA ARG A 23 25.81 -14.56 -2.25
C ARG A 23 26.46 -15.21 -1.02
N HIS A 24 26.32 -14.66 0.19
CA HIS A 24 26.92 -15.24 1.38
C HIS A 24 26.03 -15.15 2.62
N SER A 25 24.97 -15.96 2.65
CA SER A 25 24.51 -16.55 3.90
C SER A 25 24.06 -17.98 3.64
N GLN A 26 24.71 -18.90 4.35
CA GLN A 26 24.51 -20.34 4.30
C GLN A 26 23.05 -20.69 4.63
N PHE A 27 22.24 -21.03 3.63
CA PHE A 27 21.09 -21.92 3.78
C PHE A 27 20.83 -22.65 2.44
N THR A 28 21.16 -23.94 2.46
CA THR A 28 20.66 -25.05 1.62
C THR A 28 20.71 -24.88 0.10
N ARG A 29 21.56 -25.72 -0.53
CA ARG A 29 21.29 -26.27 -1.87
C ARG A 29 19.80 -26.59 -1.99
N VAL A 30 19.10 -25.85 -2.83
CA VAL A 30 17.85 -26.36 -3.39
C VAL A 30 18.27 -27.27 -4.53
N GLU A 31 18.53 -28.54 -4.20
CA GLU A 31 18.58 -29.58 -5.23
C GLU A 31 17.19 -29.64 -5.88
N GLY A 32 17.13 -29.40 -7.19
CA GLY A 32 15.91 -29.58 -8.00
C GLY A 32 15.41 -28.38 -8.80
N ILE A 33 16.06 -27.21 -8.78
CA ILE A 33 15.64 -26.10 -9.67
C ILE A 33 16.38 -26.20 -10.99
N ASN A 34 15.69 -26.71 -12.02
CA ASN A 34 16.16 -26.70 -13.40
C ASN A 34 16.12 -25.23 -13.92
N PRO A 35 17.25 -24.59 -14.26
CA PRO A 35 17.30 -23.20 -14.71
C PRO A 35 16.51 -22.91 -16.00
N THR A 36 16.13 -23.95 -16.74
CA THR A 36 15.42 -23.87 -18.02
C THR A 36 13.92 -23.59 -17.88
N SER A 37 13.33 -23.65 -16.68
CA SER A 37 11.92 -23.33 -16.46
C SER A 37 11.62 -21.85 -16.23
N PHE A 38 12.64 -20.98 -16.24
CA PHE A 38 12.44 -19.54 -16.21
C PHE A 38 12.20 -19.02 -17.63
N ARG A 39 10.98 -18.57 -17.93
CA ARG A 39 10.80 -17.59 -19.01
C ARG A 39 11.68 -16.38 -18.66
N TYR A 40 12.57 -15.98 -19.55
CA TYR A 40 13.41 -14.80 -19.41
C TYR A 40 12.50 -13.58 -19.19
N ILE A 41 12.45 -13.08 -17.96
CA ILE A 41 11.70 -11.87 -17.61
C ILE A 41 12.53 -10.69 -18.14
N PRO A 42 11.97 -9.82 -19.00
CA PRO A 42 12.71 -8.68 -19.57
C PRO A 42 13.23 -7.74 -18.47
N ASN A 43 14.20 -6.88 -18.82
CA ASN A 43 14.87 -5.97 -17.89
C ASN A 43 13.86 -5.23 -17.00
N ILE A 44 13.91 -5.46 -15.69
CA ILE A 44 13.03 -4.78 -14.72
C ILE A 44 13.67 -3.44 -14.37
N ARG A 45 12.98 -2.34 -14.69
CA ARG A 45 13.44 -0.98 -14.41
C ARG A 45 12.58 -0.31 -13.34
N PHE A 46 13.22 0.22 -12.31
CA PHE A 46 12.56 0.97 -11.24
C PHE A 46 12.74 2.47 -11.42
N GLU A 47 11.65 3.22 -11.40
CA GLU A 47 11.69 4.68 -11.56
C GLU A 47 10.72 5.40 -10.63
N ARG A 48 11.02 6.67 -10.32
CA ARG A 48 10.06 7.59 -9.68
C ARG A 48 9.34 8.37 -10.77
N ILE A 49 8.02 8.53 -10.67
CA ILE A 49 7.22 9.33 -11.61
C ILE A 49 7.85 10.70 -11.85
N ARG A 50 8.27 11.41 -10.78
CA ARG A 50 8.96 12.70 -10.91
C ARG A 50 10.27 12.65 -11.68
N ASN A 51 11.05 11.57 -11.53
CA ASN A 51 12.29 11.40 -12.29
C ASN A 51 11.98 11.16 -13.77
N MET A 52 10.92 10.42 -14.08
CA MET A 52 10.44 10.25 -15.45
C MET A 52 10.12 11.61 -16.06
N VAL A 53 9.34 12.44 -15.38
CA VAL A 53 9.04 13.81 -15.84
C VAL A 53 10.31 14.61 -16.12
N LYS A 54 11.29 14.56 -15.21
CA LYS A 54 12.52 15.35 -15.31
C LYS A 54 13.49 14.87 -16.40
N HIS A 55 13.58 13.56 -16.63
CA HIS A 55 14.68 12.96 -17.39
C HIS A 55 14.28 12.32 -18.72
N HIS A 56 13.00 12.34 -19.08
CA HIS A 56 12.50 11.85 -20.37
C HIS A 56 13.04 10.45 -20.72
N ILE A 57 12.61 9.47 -19.92
CA ILE A 57 13.19 8.13 -19.95
C ILE A 57 12.90 7.44 -21.28
N LYS A 58 13.97 6.94 -21.92
CA LYS A 58 13.88 6.13 -23.13
C LYS A 58 13.94 4.64 -22.78
N ILE A 59 13.06 3.87 -23.41
CA ILE A 59 13.03 2.41 -23.35
C ILE A 59 13.43 1.89 -24.74
N THR A 60 14.62 1.31 -24.82
CA THR A 60 15.25 0.87 -26.08
C THR A 60 15.29 -0.64 -26.25
N GLU A 61 14.91 -1.39 -25.21
CA GLU A 61 14.94 -2.85 -25.15
C GLU A 61 13.73 -3.35 -24.33
N PRO A 62 13.28 -4.60 -24.53
CA PRO A 62 12.15 -5.17 -23.79
C PRO A 62 12.27 -4.94 -22.28
N THR A 63 11.31 -4.21 -21.70
CA THR A 63 11.38 -3.69 -20.32
C THR A 63 10.05 -3.87 -19.60
N ILE A 64 10.12 -4.30 -18.34
CA ILE A 64 9.03 -4.15 -17.37
C ILE A 64 9.35 -2.95 -16.49
N LEU A 65 8.51 -1.92 -16.56
CA LEU A 65 8.66 -0.69 -15.79
C LEU A 65 7.91 -0.81 -14.46
N ILE A 66 8.55 -0.44 -13.36
CA ILE A 66 7.94 -0.37 -12.03
C ILE A 66 8.09 1.04 -11.48
N THR A 67 6.97 1.67 -11.14
CA THR A 67 6.95 3.02 -10.55
C THR A 67 6.19 3.05 -9.24
N GLY A 68 6.75 3.67 -8.20
CA GLY A 68 6.09 3.76 -6.90
C GLY A 68 6.78 4.70 -5.92
N ILE A 69 6.38 4.60 -4.65
CA ILE A 69 6.95 5.29 -3.46
C ILE A 69 6.57 6.79 -3.34
N ASN A 70 5.89 7.35 -4.32
CA ASN A 70 5.38 8.71 -4.27
C ASN A 70 3.86 8.75 -4.42
N ASP A 71 3.28 9.91 -4.16
CA ASP A 71 1.84 10.20 -4.22
C ASP A 71 1.31 10.44 -5.65
N GLU A 72 2.18 10.33 -6.66
CA GLU A 72 1.88 10.69 -8.05
C GLU A 72 1.39 9.49 -8.88
N SER A 73 0.48 9.77 -9.82
CA SER A 73 -0.10 8.79 -10.74
C SER A 73 0.61 8.78 -12.11
N PRO A 74 0.61 7.65 -12.85
CA PRO A 74 1.21 7.55 -14.18
C PRO A 74 0.74 8.61 -15.19
N SER A 75 -0.54 9.00 -15.16
CA SER A 75 -1.09 10.03 -16.06
C SER A 75 -0.41 11.40 -15.92
N GLN A 76 0.33 11.63 -14.84
CA GLN A 76 1.04 12.89 -14.60
C GLN A 76 2.41 12.95 -15.30
N VAL A 77 2.86 11.88 -15.95
CA VAL A 77 4.06 11.91 -16.80
C VAL A 77 3.68 12.53 -18.15
N PRO A 78 4.18 13.70 -18.57
CA PRO A 78 3.65 14.42 -19.75
C PRO A 78 3.63 13.60 -21.06
N TYR A 79 4.55 12.65 -21.21
CA TYR A 79 4.73 11.80 -22.38
C TYR A 79 4.33 10.34 -22.11
N TYR A 80 3.43 10.10 -21.15
CA TYR A 80 3.05 8.73 -20.76
C TYR A 80 2.47 7.91 -21.92
N HIS A 81 1.76 8.55 -22.85
CA HIS A 81 1.25 7.88 -24.05
C HIS A 81 2.38 7.31 -24.91
N GLU A 82 3.45 8.08 -25.14
CA GLU A 82 4.63 7.61 -25.90
C GLU A 82 5.31 6.41 -25.24
N LEU A 83 5.32 6.37 -23.89
CA LEU A 83 5.80 5.20 -23.15
C LEU A 83 4.91 3.98 -23.36
N LEU A 84 3.58 4.16 -23.32
CA LEU A 84 2.62 3.08 -23.52
C LEU A 84 2.63 2.54 -24.96
N ASP A 85 2.83 3.42 -25.93
CA ASP A 85 2.94 3.07 -27.35
C ASP A 85 4.27 2.40 -27.68
N ASN A 86 5.29 2.57 -26.83
CA ASN A 86 6.61 1.98 -27.06
C ASN A 86 6.54 0.44 -27.12
N PRO A 87 6.95 -0.20 -28.24
CA PRO A 87 6.87 -1.65 -28.39
C PRO A 87 7.79 -2.42 -27.43
N ASN A 88 8.83 -1.77 -26.93
CA ASN A 88 9.75 -2.34 -25.95
C ASN A 88 9.24 -2.22 -24.51
N LEU A 89 8.19 -1.43 -24.24
CA LEU A 89 7.52 -1.51 -22.95
C LEU A 89 6.60 -2.73 -22.96
N ILE A 90 6.95 -3.73 -22.16
CA ILE A 90 6.20 -4.99 -22.02
C ILE A 90 5.05 -4.81 -21.05
N ALA A 91 5.34 -4.23 -19.88
CA ALA A 91 4.38 -3.96 -18.83
C ALA A 91 4.85 -2.79 -17.95
N TRP A 92 3.92 -2.07 -17.34
CA TRP A 92 4.17 -1.00 -16.40
C TRP A 92 3.32 -1.19 -15.14
N PHE A 93 3.98 -1.53 -14.03
CA PHE A 93 3.39 -1.67 -12.71
C PHE A 93 3.48 -0.37 -11.91
N ALA A 94 2.35 0.15 -11.40
CA ALA A 94 2.33 1.42 -10.68
C ALA A 94 1.44 1.43 -9.42
N HIS A 95 1.90 2.10 -8.35
CA HIS A 95 1.17 2.26 -7.07
C HIS A 95 -0.17 3.00 -7.18
N HIS A 96 -0.22 4.04 -7.99
CA HIS A 96 -1.38 4.92 -8.13
C HIS A 96 -1.86 4.93 -9.57
N ASN A 97 -1.92 3.76 -10.20
CA ASN A 97 -2.35 3.62 -11.58
C ASN A 97 -3.77 4.18 -11.78
N ASP A 98 -3.87 5.21 -12.60
CA ASP A 98 -5.12 5.86 -13.02
C ASP A 98 -5.36 5.74 -14.53
N ILE A 99 -4.57 4.94 -15.22
CA ILE A 99 -4.65 4.71 -16.66
C ILE A 99 -5.22 3.31 -16.91
N THR A 100 -6.23 3.24 -17.78
CA THR A 100 -6.71 1.98 -18.36
C THR A 100 -5.95 1.70 -19.66
N HIS A 101 -5.07 0.71 -19.66
CA HIS A 101 -4.29 0.32 -20.83
C HIS A 101 -3.80 -1.14 -20.69
N PRO A 102 -3.70 -1.95 -21.76
CA PRO A 102 -3.28 -3.35 -21.67
C PRO A 102 -1.91 -3.59 -21.03
N LYS A 103 -0.97 -2.64 -21.19
CA LYS A 103 0.36 -2.68 -20.56
C LYS A 103 0.39 -2.12 -19.14
N MET A 104 -0.70 -1.55 -18.64
CA MET A 104 -0.75 -0.96 -17.29
C MET A 104 -1.24 -1.98 -16.29
N HIS A 105 -0.50 -2.11 -15.19
CA HIS A 105 -0.81 -3.02 -14.10
C HIS A 105 -0.76 -2.29 -12.76
N TYR A 106 -1.66 -2.70 -11.87
CA TYR A 106 -1.67 -2.21 -10.50
C TYR A 106 -0.52 -2.83 -9.71
N LEU A 107 0.08 -2.03 -8.84
CA LEU A 107 0.95 -2.48 -7.77
C LEU A 107 0.41 -1.89 -6.47
N PRO A 108 0.17 -2.64 -5.40
CA PRO A 108 -0.35 -2.06 -4.18
C PRO A 108 0.71 -1.22 -3.47
N LEU A 109 0.28 -0.14 -2.80
CA LEU A 109 1.20 0.72 -2.02
C LEU A 109 1.84 -0.02 -0.83
N GLY A 110 1.11 -0.98 -0.24
CA GLY A 110 1.59 -1.81 0.86
C GLY A 110 1.67 -1.06 2.20
N VAL A 111 2.65 -1.40 3.04
CA VAL A 111 2.85 -0.86 4.39
C VAL A 111 4.02 0.12 4.40
N ASN A 112 3.89 1.24 5.13
CA ASN A 112 4.95 2.27 5.18
C ASN A 112 6.10 1.89 6.12
N TYR A 113 6.96 0.97 5.72
CA TYR A 113 8.15 0.68 6.51
C TYR A 113 9.25 1.73 6.35
N GLN A 114 9.23 2.53 5.28
CA GLN A 114 10.30 3.50 5.01
C GLN A 114 10.31 4.68 5.99
N ARG A 115 9.17 5.06 6.58
CA ARG A 115 9.07 6.25 7.45
C ARG A 115 9.94 6.15 8.71
N LEU A 116 10.08 4.94 9.27
CA LEU A 116 10.88 4.67 10.47
C LEU A 116 12.25 4.06 10.15
N PHE A 117 12.55 3.77 8.89
CA PHE A 117 13.81 3.15 8.51
C PHE A 117 14.91 4.20 8.33
N LEU A 118 15.86 4.23 9.27
CA LEU A 118 17.09 5.02 9.16
C LEU A 118 18.12 4.27 8.29
N PHE A 119 18.42 4.82 7.11
CA PHE A 119 19.55 4.39 6.30
C PHE A 119 20.62 5.50 6.32
N PHE A 120 21.80 5.20 6.85
CA PHE A 120 22.95 6.12 6.97
C PHE A 120 22.65 7.49 7.62
N GLY A 121 21.72 7.56 8.58
CA GLY A 121 21.48 8.78 9.36
C GLY A 121 20.89 9.98 8.60
N LEU A 122 20.49 9.82 7.33
CA LEU A 122 20.28 10.96 6.43
C LEU A 122 18.83 11.31 6.08
N PHE A 123 17.81 10.67 6.68
CA PHE A 123 16.43 11.16 6.53
C PHE A 123 15.64 11.13 7.84
N VAL A 124 15.34 12.37 8.27
CA VAL A 124 14.24 12.87 9.12
C VAL A 124 13.90 11.98 10.32
N SER A 125 14.30 12.44 11.50
CA SER A 125 13.71 12.04 12.78
C SER A 125 12.20 11.88 12.59
N PRO A 126 11.65 10.64 12.58
CA PRO A 126 10.22 10.49 12.52
C PRO A 126 9.66 11.28 13.70
N ASP A 127 8.57 12.00 13.49
CA ASP A 127 7.83 12.58 14.60
C ASP A 127 7.50 11.42 15.56
N THR A 128 8.31 11.31 16.62
CA THR A 128 8.36 10.13 17.48
C THR A 128 7.04 10.01 18.25
N ALA A 129 6.34 11.13 18.43
CA ALA A 129 5.01 11.17 19.02
C ALA A 129 3.95 10.46 18.15
N THR A 130 4.12 10.42 16.82
CA THR A 130 3.13 9.81 15.90
C THR A 130 3.58 8.53 15.24
N TRP A 131 4.87 8.34 15.03
CA TRP A 131 5.39 7.14 14.37
C TRP A 131 6.10 6.18 15.33
N GLY A 132 6.65 6.69 16.42
CA GLY A 132 7.48 5.90 17.33
C GLY A 132 8.97 5.96 16.97
N LYS A 133 9.73 5.03 17.56
CA LYS A 133 11.19 4.99 17.42
C LYS A 133 11.60 4.43 16.05
N PRO A 134 12.72 4.88 15.47
CA PRO A 134 13.24 4.27 14.25
C PRO A 134 13.46 2.76 14.38
N ALA A 135 13.16 2.02 13.31
CA ALA A 135 13.21 0.57 13.31
C ALA A 135 13.45 0.01 11.91
N LYS A 136 14.14 -1.14 11.83
CA LYS A 136 14.28 -1.89 10.57
C LYS A 136 12.90 -2.35 10.06
N PRO A 137 12.66 -2.41 8.74
CA PRO A 137 11.40 -2.90 8.18
C PRO A 137 10.99 -4.27 8.73
N THR A 138 11.92 -5.21 8.87
CA THR A 138 11.66 -6.54 9.44
C THR A 138 11.22 -6.50 10.90
N THR A 139 11.71 -5.53 11.67
CA THR A 139 11.27 -5.31 13.06
C THR A 139 9.86 -4.74 13.10
N GLN A 140 9.58 -3.72 12.28
CA GLN A 140 8.25 -3.11 12.17
C GLN A 140 7.19 -4.12 11.73
N GLU A 141 7.55 -4.99 10.77
CA GLU A 141 6.67 -6.05 10.31
C GLU A 141 6.41 -7.09 11.40
N ARG A 142 7.45 -7.56 12.10
CA ARG A 142 7.28 -8.49 13.22
C ARG A 142 6.35 -7.91 14.29
N GLU A 143 6.49 -6.62 14.59
CA GLU A 143 5.62 -5.93 15.54
C GLU A 143 4.16 -5.87 15.05
N LEU A 144 3.94 -5.50 13.78
CA LEU A 144 2.60 -5.47 13.18
C LEU A 144 1.90 -6.84 13.24
N TYR A 145 2.62 -7.91 12.86
CA TYR A 145 2.08 -9.27 12.88
C TYR A 145 1.89 -9.79 14.31
N GLY A 146 2.81 -9.47 15.22
CA GLY A 146 2.64 -9.80 16.64
C GLY A 146 1.41 -9.12 17.26
N ILE A 147 1.14 -7.87 16.89
CA ILE A 147 -0.10 -7.18 17.29
C ILE A 147 -1.30 -7.89 16.68
N ARG A 148 -1.32 -8.13 15.37
CA ARG A 148 -2.41 -8.84 14.69
C ARG A 148 -2.77 -10.14 15.41
N ASP A 149 -1.76 -10.93 15.77
CA ASP A 149 -1.94 -12.23 16.42
C ASP A 149 -2.50 -12.12 17.85
N SER A 150 -2.40 -10.94 18.48
CA SER A 150 -3.02 -10.64 19.77
C SER A 150 -4.43 -10.04 19.68
N LEU A 151 -4.89 -9.64 18.48
CA LEU A 151 -6.20 -9.01 18.31
C LEU A 151 -7.34 -10.04 18.27
N PRO A 152 -8.55 -9.69 18.75
CA PRO A 152 -9.71 -10.57 18.61
C PRO A 152 -10.04 -10.81 17.12
N PRO A 153 -10.56 -11.99 16.75
CA PRO A 153 -11.03 -12.26 15.40
C PRO A 153 -12.13 -11.27 14.96
N LEU A 154 -12.18 -10.93 13.66
CA LEU A 154 -13.14 -9.97 13.10
C LEU A 154 -14.61 -10.23 13.52
N ALA A 155 -15.01 -11.51 13.61
CA ALA A 155 -16.35 -11.91 14.02
C ALA A 155 -16.73 -11.38 15.42
N GLN A 156 -15.76 -11.29 16.34
CA GLN A 156 -15.96 -10.85 17.73
C GLN A 156 -15.81 -9.33 17.91
N ARG A 157 -15.30 -8.61 16.90
CA ARG A 157 -15.11 -7.15 16.99
C ARG A 157 -16.45 -6.41 16.94
N PRO A 158 -16.61 -5.29 17.66
CA PRO A 158 -17.86 -4.53 17.63
C PRO A 158 -18.12 -3.91 16.25
N LEU A 159 -19.39 -3.65 15.94
CA LEU A 159 -19.81 -3.02 14.68
C LEU A 159 -19.59 -1.50 14.72
N LYS A 160 -18.31 -1.11 14.81
CA LYS A 160 -17.86 0.28 14.82
C LYS A 160 -16.80 0.50 13.75
N ALA A 161 -16.67 1.75 13.33
CA ALA A 161 -15.62 2.21 12.43
C ALA A 161 -14.63 3.14 13.16
N TYR A 162 -13.36 3.08 12.77
CA TYR A 162 -12.31 3.94 13.33
C TYR A 162 -11.46 4.59 12.24
N THR A 163 -10.93 5.78 12.51
CA THR A 163 -9.96 6.42 11.62
C THR A 163 -9.04 7.41 12.32
N THR A 164 -7.80 7.46 11.85
CA THR A 164 -6.82 8.52 12.18
C THR A 164 -6.76 9.62 11.13
N ALA A 165 -7.52 9.51 10.03
CA ALA A 165 -7.45 10.44 8.92
C ALA A 165 -8.00 11.84 9.24
N GLY A 166 -8.81 11.97 10.31
CA GLY A 166 -9.41 13.24 10.75
C GLY A 166 -8.43 14.22 11.39
N ILE A 167 -7.33 13.74 12.00
CA ILE A 167 -6.38 14.56 12.78
C ILE A 167 -5.75 15.70 11.96
N LYS A 168 -5.55 15.49 10.65
CA LYS A 168 -4.75 16.38 9.80
C LYS A 168 -5.54 17.32 8.90
N LEU A 169 -6.86 17.47 9.09
CA LEU A 169 -7.65 18.45 8.31
C LEU A 169 -7.13 19.89 8.44
N THR A 170 -6.49 20.22 9.55
CA THR A 170 -5.88 21.53 9.82
C THR A 170 -4.51 21.74 9.17
N SER A 171 -3.89 20.70 8.57
CA SER A 171 -2.50 20.72 8.08
C SER A 171 -2.33 20.31 6.61
N SER A 172 -3.41 19.98 5.89
CA SER A 172 -3.30 19.68 4.46
C SER A 172 -2.96 20.95 3.69
N SER A 173 -1.73 21.01 3.18
CA SER A 173 -1.27 21.97 2.18
C SER A 173 -2.34 22.24 1.12
N ARG A 174 -2.43 23.49 0.64
CA ARG A 174 -3.24 23.85 -0.53
C ARG A 174 -2.95 22.99 -1.78
N THR A 175 -1.84 22.24 -1.80
CA THR A 175 -1.41 21.38 -2.91
C THR A 175 -1.80 19.90 -2.80
N ASP A 176 -2.49 19.46 -1.74
CA ASP A 176 -2.97 18.07 -1.61
C ASP A 176 -4.18 17.85 -2.55
N LYS A 177 -3.93 17.22 -3.71
CA LYS A 177 -4.90 16.97 -4.80
C LYS A 177 -6.18 16.30 -4.30
N TYR A 178 -6.07 15.44 -3.28
CA TYR A 178 -7.18 14.64 -2.76
C TYR A 178 -7.62 15.08 -1.35
N ARG A 179 -7.27 16.30 -0.92
CA ARG A 179 -7.65 16.83 0.41
C ARG A 179 -9.15 16.77 0.69
N PHE A 180 -9.97 16.86 -0.36
CA PHE A 180 -11.42 16.83 -0.25
C PHE A 180 -11.94 15.46 0.21
N SER A 181 -11.31 14.36 -0.20
CA SER A 181 -11.69 13.00 0.24
C SER A 181 -11.76 12.84 1.77
N ARG A 182 -10.76 13.36 2.50
CA ARG A 182 -10.76 13.33 3.98
C ARG A 182 -11.79 14.28 4.56
N ARG A 183 -11.98 15.44 3.94
CA ARG A 183 -12.97 16.44 4.38
C ARG A 183 -14.38 15.88 4.26
N ASP A 184 -14.70 15.25 3.13
CA ASP A 184 -16.02 14.69 2.86
C ASP A 184 -16.34 13.55 3.84
N MET A 185 -15.37 12.67 4.11
CA MET A 185 -15.47 11.64 5.15
C MET A 185 -15.82 12.26 6.51
N VAL A 186 -15.09 13.29 6.93
CA VAL A 186 -15.30 13.93 8.24
C VAL A 186 -16.63 14.65 8.30
N LEU A 187 -17.04 15.36 7.25
CA LEU A 187 -18.34 16.02 7.19
C LEU A 187 -19.50 15.03 7.31
N ALA A 188 -19.42 13.88 6.63
CA ALA A 188 -20.44 12.85 6.67
C ALA A 188 -20.50 12.11 8.02
N LEU A 189 -19.35 11.86 8.66
CA LEU A 189 -19.25 10.85 9.72
C LEU A 189 -18.89 11.37 11.12
N ARG A 190 -18.43 12.62 11.29
CA ARG A 190 -17.87 13.11 12.58
C ARG A 190 -18.79 13.02 13.81
N ASN A 191 -20.10 13.03 13.60
CA ASN A 191 -21.11 13.04 14.67
C ASN A 191 -21.87 11.71 14.79
N LYS A 192 -21.37 10.64 14.16
CA LYS A 192 -22.01 9.32 14.18
C LYS A 192 -21.49 8.52 15.37
N SER A 193 -22.37 8.03 16.24
CA SER A 193 -22.01 7.28 17.46
C SER A 193 -21.29 5.96 17.21
N PHE A 194 -21.36 5.43 15.99
CA PHE A 194 -20.68 4.20 15.56
C PHE A 194 -19.33 4.47 14.86
N VAL A 195 -18.88 5.72 14.81
CA VAL A 195 -17.61 6.15 14.21
C VAL A 195 -16.75 6.85 15.23
N ASP A 196 -15.61 6.26 15.56
CA ASP A 196 -14.62 6.83 16.45
C ASP A 196 -13.49 7.48 15.63
N MET A 197 -13.42 8.81 15.65
CA MET A 197 -12.35 9.57 15.00
C MET A 197 -11.29 9.96 16.02
N GLU A 198 -10.04 9.59 15.75
CA GLU A 198 -8.93 9.93 16.64
C GLU A 198 -8.76 11.46 16.71
N GLN A 199 -8.76 12.01 17.93
CA GLN A 199 -8.69 13.45 18.18
C GLN A 199 -7.25 13.94 18.37
N GLN A 200 -6.38 13.08 18.88
CA GLN A 200 -4.99 13.40 19.16
C GLN A 200 -4.04 12.46 18.42
N PRO A 201 -2.86 12.93 18.00
CA PRO A 201 -1.90 12.06 17.38
C PRO A 201 -1.50 10.91 18.31
N VAL A 202 -1.63 9.68 17.83
CA VAL A 202 -1.18 8.46 18.52
C VAL A 202 -0.01 7.84 17.76
N THR A 203 0.83 7.07 18.45
CA THR A 203 1.88 6.30 17.78
C THR A 203 1.26 5.29 16.83
N ARG A 204 1.99 4.94 15.77
CA ARG A 204 1.55 3.92 14.81
C ARG A 204 1.22 2.58 15.47
N THR A 205 2.09 2.12 16.37
CA THR A 205 1.86 0.87 17.12
C THR A 205 0.59 0.96 17.96
N GLU A 206 0.33 2.09 18.61
CA GLU A 206 -0.90 2.28 19.37
C GLU A 206 -2.13 2.29 18.45
N SER A 207 -2.04 2.96 17.30
CA SER A 207 -3.10 2.90 16.29
C SER A 207 -3.38 1.46 15.86
N TRP A 208 -2.34 0.66 15.59
CA TRP A 208 -2.49 -0.76 15.25
C TRP A 208 -3.18 -1.58 16.35
N ARG A 209 -2.86 -1.34 17.63
CA ARG A 209 -3.57 -2.00 18.75
C ARG A 209 -5.04 -1.60 18.78
N LYS A 210 -5.33 -0.32 18.60
CA LYS A 210 -6.71 0.19 18.57
C LYS A 210 -7.55 -0.47 17.47
N HIS A 211 -6.98 -0.88 16.34
CA HIS A 211 -7.72 -1.57 15.26
C HIS A 211 -8.46 -2.83 15.75
N GLY A 212 -7.95 -3.52 16.78
CA GLY A 212 -8.63 -4.68 17.37
C GLY A 212 -10.01 -4.38 17.96
N ASN A 213 -10.28 -3.12 18.29
CA ASN A 213 -11.55 -2.67 18.87
C ASN A 213 -12.59 -2.29 17.81
N TYR A 214 -12.31 -2.50 16.52
CA TYR A 214 -13.17 -2.06 15.42
C TYR A 214 -13.27 -3.11 14.32
N SER A 215 -14.47 -3.26 13.75
CA SER A 215 -14.66 -4.07 12.55
C SER A 215 -14.21 -3.33 11.30
N PHE A 216 -14.42 -2.01 11.25
CA PHE A 216 -14.18 -1.18 10.06
C PHE A 216 -13.10 -0.13 10.29
N ILE A 217 -12.29 0.12 9.26
CA ILE A 217 -11.30 1.21 9.25
C ILE A 217 -11.60 2.13 8.07
N LEU A 218 -11.91 3.39 8.35
CA LEU A 218 -12.17 4.37 7.28
C LEU A 218 -10.83 4.81 6.70
N SER A 219 -10.60 4.47 5.44
CA SER A 219 -9.36 4.73 4.70
C SER A 219 -9.66 5.60 3.48
N PRO A 220 -9.95 6.91 3.69
CA PRO A 220 -10.09 7.85 2.58
C PRO A 220 -8.79 7.93 1.78
N ILE A 221 -8.92 8.43 0.55
CA ILE A 221 -7.81 8.63 -0.37
C ILE A 221 -6.64 9.34 0.34
N GLY A 222 -5.44 8.84 0.04
CA GLY A 222 -4.19 9.29 0.60
C GLY A 222 -3.77 10.66 0.05
N ARG A 223 -2.47 10.86 -0.07
CA ARG A 223 -1.93 11.96 -0.89
C ARG A 223 -1.89 11.55 -2.37
N GLY A 224 -1.72 10.25 -2.63
CA GLY A 224 -2.09 9.59 -3.89
C GLY A 224 -3.39 8.79 -3.73
N LEU A 225 -3.80 8.08 -4.79
CA LEU A 225 -5.04 7.29 -4.82
C LEU A 225 -5.11 6.20 -3.73
N ASP A 226 -3.97 5.59 -3.40
CA ASP A 226 -3.88 4.51 -2.41
C ASP A 226 -3.48 5.06 -1.02
N CYS A 227 -3.67 4.25 0.03
CA CYS A 227 -3.30 4.60 1.38
C CYS A 227 -2.70 3.42 2.16
N TYR A 228 -1.60 3.68 2.87
CA TYR A 228 -0.98 2.72 3.79
C TYR A 228 -1.97 2.14 4.81
N ARG A 229 -2.91 2.96 5.29
CA ARG A 229 -3.95 2.54 6.25
C ARG A 229 -4.80 1.38 5.74
N THR A 230 -5.08 1.35 4.43
CA THR A 230 -5.86 0.27 3.81
C THR A 230 -5.16 -1.08 4.01
N TRP A 231 -3.86 -1.13 3.68
CA TRP A 231 -3.06 -2.34 3.78
C TRP A 231 -2.78 -2.75 5.23
N GLU A 232 -2.53 -1.80 6.12
CA GLU A 232 -2.38 -2.06 7.55
C GLU A 232 -3.66 -2.64 8.16
N ALA A 233 -4.82 -2.08 7.82
CA ALA A 233 -6.12 -2.57 8.27
C ALA A 233 -6.40 -4.01 7.79
N LEU A 234 -6.06 -4.33 6.53
CA LEU A 234 -6.16 -5.69 6.00
C LEU A 234 -5.26 -6.66 6.77
N ILE A 235 -4.01 -6.29 7.05
CA ILE A 235 -3.09 -7.13 7.82
C ILE A 235 -3.62 -7.35 9.25
N LEU A 236 -4.19 -6.33 9.87
CA LEU A 236 -4.76 -6.38 11.23
C LEU A 236 -6.14 -7.07 11.30
N GLY A 237 -6.66 -7.57 10.18
CA GLY A 237 -7.93 -8.29 10.11
C GLY A 237 -9.17 -7.40 10.24
N CYS A 238 -9.04 -6.10 9.98
CA CYS A 238 -10.18 -5.19 9.85
C CYS A 238 -10.72 -5.18 8.41
N ILE A 239 -11.88 -4.55 8.22
CA ILE A 239 -12.48 -4.26 6.92
C ILE A 239 -12.18 -2.79 6.57
N PRO A 240 -11.29 -2.49 5.61
CA PRO A 240 -11.12 -1.13 5.14
C PRO A 240 -12.36 -0.67 4.37
N VAL A 241 -12.77 0.57 4.59
CA VAL A 241 -13.76 1.28 3.78
C VAL A 241 -13.01 2.34 2.97
N VAL A 242 -13.06 2.23 1.65
CA VAL A 242 -12.35 3.11 0.69
C VAL A 242 -13.34 3.76 -0.27
N GLN A 243 -13.03 4.94 -0.76
CA GLN A 243 -13.81 5.56 -1.85
C GLN A 243 -13.42 4.95 -3.20
N SER A 244 -14.41 4.78 -4.06
CA SER A 244 -14.23 4.29 -5.43
C SER A 244 -13.26 5.17 -6.20
N SER A 245 -12.36 4.53 -6.93
CA SER A 245 -11.31 5.16 -7.71
C SER A 245 -10.83 4.21 -8.82
N PRO A 246 -9.92 4.66 -9.71
CA PRO A 246 -9.26 3.77 -10.65
C PRO A 246 -8.52 2.58 -10.01
N LEU A 247 -8.26 2.61 -8.69
CA LEU A 247 -7.63 1.52 -7.95
C LEU A 247 -8.59 0.40 -7.53
N ASP A 248 -9.91 0.53 -7.72
CA ASP A 248 -10.87 -0.49 -7.30
C ASP A 248 -10.46 -1.94 -7.68
N PRO A 249 -9.91 -2.20 -8.89
CA PRO A 249 -9.47 -3.55 -9.26
C PRO A 249 -8.33 -4.13 -8.40
N VAL A 250 -7.50 -3.29 -7.76
CA VAL A 250 -6.42 -3.77 -6.87
C VAL A 250 -7.00 -4.48 -5.65
N TYR A 251 -8.21 -4.09 -5.23
CA TYR A 251 -8.91 -4.63 -4.08
C TYR A 251 -9.78 -5.85 -4.40
N ASN A 252 -9.88 -6.27 -5.66
CA ASN A 252 -10.56 -7.51 -6.03
C ASN A 252 -10.01 -8.70 -5.21
N ASP A 253 -10.91 -9.55 -4.72
CA ASP A 253 -10.60 -10.69 -3.85
C ASP A 253 -9.97 -10.34 -2.48
N LEU A 254 -10.08 -9.08 -2.03
CA LEU A 254 -9.73 -8.67 -0.67
C LEU A 254 -10.98 -8.21 0.11
N PRO A 255 -10.99 -8.32 1.46
CA PRO A 255 -12.11 -7.91 2.29
C PRO A 255 -12.17 -6.37 2.45
N VAL A 256 -12.41 -5.66 1.35
CA VAL A 256 -12.50 -4.20 1.27
C VAL A 256 -13.91 -3.81 0.88
N VAL A 257 -14.45 -2.78 1.53
CA VAL A 257 -15.70 -2.13 1.13
C VAL A 257 -15.34 -0.90 0.31
N ILE A 258 -15.80 -0.89 -0.94
CA ILE A 258 -15.67 0.25 -1.85
C ILE A 258 -17.00 1.00 -1.86
N ILE A 259 -16.98 2.29 -1.51
CA ILE A 259 -18.16 3.16 -1.49
C ILE A 259 -18.03 4.26 -2.54
N GLN A 260 -19.15 4.75 -3.06
CA GLN A 260 -19.19 5.96 -3.87
C GLN A 260 -19.24 7.20 -2.97
N ASP A 261 -19.99 7.12 -1.87
CA ASP A 261 -20.21 8.24 -0.95
C ASP A 261 -20.12 7.80 0.52
N TRP A 262 -19.56 8.66 1.39
CA TRP A 262 -19.40 8.36 2.82
C TRP A 262 -20.73 8.23 3.58
N ASN A 263 -21.83 8.78 3.07
CA ASN A 263 -23.17 8.58 3.63
C ASN A 263 -23.67 7.13 3.51
N GLU A 264 -23.03 6.29 2.68
CA GLU A 264 -23.30 4.86 2.64
C GLU A 264 -22.84 4.14 3.91
N VAL A 265 -21.96 4.74 4.72
CA VAL A 265 -21.48 4.15 5.98
C VAL A 265 -22.55 4.34 7.05
N THR A 266 -23.52 3.43 7.08
CA THR A 266 -24.58 3.32 8.09
C THR A 266 -24.47 2.01 8.87
N PRO A 267 -25.07 1.90 10.08
CA PRO A 267 -25.07 0.65 10.84
C PRO A 267 -25.63 -0.54 10.05
N GLU A 268 -26.68 -0.33 9.26
CA GLU A 268 -27.33 -1.37 8.45
C GLU A 268 -26.40 -1.86 7.35
N ASN A 269 -25.76 -0.95 6.64
CA ASN A 269 -24.80 -1.27 5.59
C ASN A 269 -23.55 -1.95 6.17
N MET A 270 -23.02 -1.45 7.29
CA MET A 270 -21.89 -2.07 7.99
C MET A 270 -22.22 -3.49 8.43
N LEU A 271 -23.42 -3.73 8.98
CA LEU A 271 -23.84 -5.08 9.36
C LEU A 271 -23.91 -6.00 8.14
N ARG A 272 -24.48 -5.54 7.03
CA ARG A 272 -24.56 -6.30 5.77
C ARG A 272 -23.17 -6.63 5.23
N TRP A 273 -22.29 -5.64 5.11
CA TRP A 273 -20.93 -5.84 4.61
C TRP A 273 -20.12 -6.79 5.48
N LYS A 274 -20.22 -6.66 6.81
CA LYS A 274 -19.54 -7.58 7.74
C LYS A 274 -19.99 -9.03 7.54
N LYS A 275 -21.31 -9.26 7.40
CA LYS A 275 -21.85 -10.60 7.12
C LYS A 275 -21.33 -11.18 5.79
N GLN A 276 -21.35 -10.38 4.72
CA GLN A 276 -20.83 -10.77 3.40
C GLN A 276 -19.32 -11.08 3.44
N ILE A 277 -18.55 -10.31 4.20
CA ILE A 277 -17.11 -10.52 4.33
C ILE A 277 -16.78 -11.78 5.11
N LEU A 278 -17.56 -12.09 6.15
CA LEU A 278 -17.38 -13.30 6.94
C LEU A 278 -17.88 -14.57 6.25
N SER A 279 -18.72 -14.46 5.20
CA SER A 279 -19.33 -15.61 4.54
C SER A 279 -18.46 -16.26 3.45
N ARG A 280 -17.28 -15.71 3.14
CA ARG A 280 -16.39 -16.25 2.10
C ARG A 280 -14.90 -16.08 2.44
N PRO A 281 -14.03 -16.94 1.91
CA PRO A 281 -12.59 -16.73 1.99
C PRO A 281 -12.13 -15.58 1.08
N TRP A 282 -10.95 -15.05 1.36
CA TRP A 282 -10.32 -13.94 0.63
C TRP A 282 -8.89 -14.28 0.22
N ASN A 283 -8.41 -13.71 -0.88
CA ASN A 283 -7.06 -13.93 -1.38
C ASN A 283 -6.06 -13.03 -0.64
N MET A 284 -5.74 -13.41 0.60
CA MET A 284 -4.80 -12.67 1.44
C MET A 284 -3.34 -12.76 0.95
N GLU A 285 -3.03 -13.61 -0.03
CA GLU A 285 -1.70 -13.64 -0.64
C GLU A 285 -1.37 -12.33 -1.37
N LYS A 286 -2.39 -11.56 -1.81
CA LYS A 286 -2.19 -10.22 -2.41
C LYS A 286 -1.55 -9.21 -1.46
N LEU A 287 -1.53 -9.46 -0.14
CA LEU A 287 -0.80 -8.63 0.81
C LEU A 287 0.72 -8.84 0.75
N LYS A 288 1.17 -9.89 0.07
CA LYS A 288 2.56 -10.33 0.04
C LYS A 288 3.17 -9.97 -1.29
N MET A 289 4.37 -9.38 -1.26
CA MET A 289 5.06 -9.07 -2.51
C MET A 289 5.53 -10.31 -3.28
N SER A 290 5.60 -11.48 -2.66
CA SER A 290 5.81 -12.75 -3.37
C SER A 290 4.72 -13.00 -4.41
N TYR A 291 3.46 -12.63 -4.11
CA TYR A 291 2.35 -12.71 -5.05
C TYR A 291 2.60 -11.79 -6.26
N TRP A 292 2.87 -10.51 -6.01
CA TRP A 292 3.07 -9.52 -7.08
C TRP A 292 4.33 -9.78 -7.91
N ARG A 293 5.39 -10.30 -7.29
CA ARG A 293 6.57 -10.76 -8.02
C ARG A 293 6.19 -11.84 -9.02
N LYS A 294 5.37 -12.83 -8.63
CA LYS A 294 4.91 -13.86 -9.55
C LYS A 294 4.11 -13.26 -10.70
N ILE A 295 3.21 -12.31 -10.43
CA ILE A 295 2.43 -11.60 -11.46
C ILE A 295 3.33 -10.83 -12.44
N MET A 296 4.35 -10.12 -11.96
CA MET A 296 5.31 -9.41 -12.81
C MET A 296 6.12 -10.32 -13.73
N GLN A 297 6.19 -11.61 -13.40
CA GLN A 297 6.98 -12.60 -14.12
C GLN A 297 6.15 -13.49 -15.06
N THR A 298 4.82 -13.28 -15.08
CA THR A 298 3.89 -14.08 -15.89
C THR A 298 3.72 -13.44 -17.26
#